data_AF-A0A1W1CZ07-F1
#
_entry.id   AF-A0A1W1CZ07-F1
#
_cell.length_a   1.000
_cell.length_b   1.000
_cell.length_c   1.000
_cell.angle_alpha   90.00
_cell.angle_beta   90.00
_cell.angle_gamma   90.00
#
_symmetry.space_group_name_H-M   'P 1'
#
loop_
_entity.id
_entity.type
_entity.pdbx_description
1 polymer ?
#
loop_
_entity_poly.entity_id
_entity_poly.type
_entity_poly.pdbx_seq_one_letter_code
_entity_poly.pdbx_strand_id
1 'polypeptide(L)'
;MKKNINYLRTTLILTGLLFLGCETGVDVNKSTTNHKEVKQEEAVLSGIVDKPMNQVISNSSGQKLSIKKIYSSSAQPGYYLQVGFFERYKPNSAFEKKLHNSGLKFTILDKNEDFYVLVGAYKSYNEAHSKIHMVNSRLHKKSFVVHLLRP
;
A
#
# COMPACT_ATOMS: atom_id res chain seq x y z
N MET A 1 -55.39 -35.72 11.94
CA MET A 1 -54.23 -36.62 11.76
C MET A 1 -53.00 -35.93 12.37
N LYS A 2 -52.60 -36.32 13.58
CA LYS A 2 -51.41 -37.14 13.92
C LYS A 2 -50.04 -36.52 13.54
N LYS A 3 -49.45 -35.87 14.55
CA LYS A 3 -48.04 -35.88 15.05
C LYS A 3 -46.89 -36.10 14.06
N ASN A 4 -45.87 -35.23 14.11
CA ASN A 4 -44.59 -35.62 14.71
C ASN A 4 -43.72 -34.42 15.10
N ILE A 5 -43.45 -34.32 16.40
CA ILE A 5 -42.37 -33.57 17.02
C ILE A 5 -41.28 -34.61 17.33
N ASN A 6 -40.03 -34.34 17.00
CA ASN A 6 -38.81 -34.91 17.62
C ASN A 6 -37.72 -33.83 17.42
N TYR A 7 -37.30 -33.04 18.41
CA TYR A 7 -36.40 -33.38 19.53
C TYR A 7 -35.29 -34.35 19.16
N LEU A 8 -34.06 -33.83 19.04
CA LEU A 8 -32.81 -34.32 19.68
C LEU A 8 -31.66 -33.58 18.99
N ARG A 9 -31.05 -32.60 19.65
CA ARG A 9 -29.91 -32.75 20.57
C ARG A 9 -28.56 -32.82 19.82
N THR A 10 -27.64 -32.04 20.39
CA THR A 10 -26.20 -32.32 20.53
C THR A 10 -25.36 -32.24 19.25
N THR A 11 -24.47 -31.24 19.21
CA THR A 11 -23.00 -31.36 19.36
C THR A 11 -22.36 -31.07 18.00
N LEU A 12 -21.27 -30.32 17.85
CA LEU A 12 -20.10 -30.22 18.69
C LEU A 12 -19.35 -28.93 18.30
N ILE A 13 -19.01 -28.10 19.30
CA ILE A 13 -17.94 -27.10 19.19
C ILE A 13 -16.64 -27.91 19.11
N LEU A 14 -15.90 -27.82 18.00
CA LEU A 14 -14.58 -28.43 17.88
C LEU A 14 -13.54 -27.36 17.54
N THR A 15 -12.97 -26.82 18.62
CA THR A 15 -11.55 -26.55 18.86
C THR A 15 -10.58 -26.60 17.68
N GLY A 16 -9.74 -25.58 17.57
CA GLY A 16 -8.52 -25.63 16.78
C GLY A 16 -7.66 -24.36 16.90
N LEU A 17 -7.25 -24.02 18.12
CA LEU A 17 -6.14 -23.09 18.39
C LEU A 17 -4.88 -23.60 17.67
N LEU A 18 -4.50 -22.97 16.57
CA LEU A 18 -3.17 -23.13 15.98
C LEU A 18 -2.25 -22.06 16.56
N PHE A 19 -1.64 -22.38 17.70
CA PHE A 19 -0.38 -21.80 18.13
C PHE A 19 0.76 -22.65 17.55
N LEU A 20 1.41 -22.10 16.53
CA LEU A 20 2.80 -22.37 16.14
C LEU A 20 3.37 -20.96 15.96
N GLY A 21 4.18 -20.40 16.86
CA GLY A 21 5.47 -20.95 17.26
C GLY A 21 6.52 -20.50 16.24
N CYS A 22 6.87 -19.21 16.21
CA CYS A 22 8.13 -18.75 15.60
C CYS A 22 9.09 -18.42 16.73
N GLU A 23 9.76 -19.47 17.18
CA GLU A 23 11.01 -19.40 17.90
C GLU A 23 12.13 -19.04 16.91
N THR A 24 12.68 -17.83 17.01
CA THR A 24 14.04 -17.57 16.53
C THR A 24 14.74 -16.72 17.57
N GLY A 25 15.29 -17.41 18.56
CA GLY A 25 16.37 -16.87 19.37
C GLY A 25 17.62 -16.74 18.48
N VAL A 26 18.22 -15.56 18.48
CA VAL A 26 19.57 -15.34 17.98
C VAL A 26 20.31 -14.57 19.06
N ASP A 27 21.02 -15.31 19.91
CA ASP A 27 22.15 -14.79 20.66
C ASP A 27 23.31 -14.55 19.69
N VAL A 28 23.78 -13.31 19.58
CA VAL A 28 25.17 -13.06 19.16
C VAL A 28 25.79 -12.04 20.11
N ASN A 29 26.74 -12.57 20.87
CA ASN A 29 27.70 -11.87 21.71
C ASN A 29 28.45 -10.75 20.95
N LYS A 30 28.56 -9.60 21.62
CA LYS A 30 29.81 -8.85 21.88
C LYS A 30 30.56 -8.24 20.68
N SER A 31 30.49 -6.92 20.55
CA SER A 31 31.70 -6.07 20.62
C SER A 31 31.36 -4.60 20.88
N THR A 32 31.87 -4.11 22.01
CA THR A 32 32.07 -2.73 22.43
C THR A 32 32.82 -1.91 21.38
N THR A 33 32.36 -0.70 21.01
CA THR A 33 33.10 0.58 21.21
C THR A 33 32.30 1.80 20.75
N ASN A 34 31.96 2.66 21.71
CA ASN A 34 31.92 4.13 21.68
C ASN A 34 31.69 4.86 20.34
N HIS A 35 30.52 5.50 20.18
CA HIS A 35 30.51 6.96 20.15
C HIS A 35 29.20 7.51 20.71
N LYS A 36 29.41 8.46 21.61
CA LYS A 36 28.48 9.20 22.44
C LYS A 36 27.79 10.25 21.57
N GLU A 37 26.47 10.26 21.54
CA GLU A 37 25.68 11.48 21.74
C GLU A 37 24.28 11.12 22.24
N VAL A 38 24.17 11.18 23.57
CA VAL A 38 22.93 11.26 24.32
C VAL A 38 22.40 12.68 24.18
N LYS A 39 21.14 12.84 23.74
CA LYS A 39 20.15 13.70 24.41
C LYS A 39 18.75 13.13 24.20
N GLN A 40 18.30 12.36 25.19
CA GLN A 40 16.90 12.25 25.55
C GLN A 40 16.45 13.56 26.21
N GLU A 41 15.25 14.02 25.90
CA GLU A 41 14.33 14.75 26.78
C GLU A 41 12.93 14.35 26.27
N GLU A 42 12.36 13.28 26.84
CA GLU A 42 11.45 13.23 28.00
C GLU A 42 9.97 13.49 27.68
N ALA A 43 9.13 12.72 28.35
CA ALA A 43 7.75 12.43 28.01
C ALA A 43 6.76 13.51 28.45
N VAL A 44 5.82 13.86 27.58
CA VAL A 44 4.54 14.48 27.97
C VAL A 44 3.39 13.73 27.29
N LEU A 45 2.47 13.25 28.13
CA LEU A 45 1.22 12.59 27.79
C LEU A 45 0.27 13.49 26.98
N SER A 46 -0.56 12.82 26.18
CA SER A 46 -1.90 13.25 25.70
C SER A 46 -1.94 14.24 24.53
N GLY A 47 -2.32 13.71 23.36
CA GLY A 47 -2.80 14.50 22.23
C GLY A 47 -2.78 13.67 20.95
N ILE A 48 -3.94 13.17 20.54
CA ILE A 48 -4.16 12.54 19.22
C ILE A 48 -3.70 13.52 18.14
N VAL A 49 -2.54 13.28 17.52
CA VAL A 49 -2.26 13.67 16.14
C VAL A 49 -1.28 12.65 15.56
N ASP A 50 -1.80 11.55 15.01
CA ASP A 50 -1.05 10.73 14.05
C ASP A 50 -0.79 11.59 12.81
N LYS A 51 0.27 12.39 12.85
CA LYS A 51 0.86 13.00 11.66
C LYS A 51 1.30 11.83 10.78
N PRO A 52 0.93 11.74 9.49
CA PRO A 52 1.44 10.68 8.64
C PRO A 52 2.95 10.83 8.58
N MET A 53 3.65 10.00 9.34
CA MET A 53 5.10 9.93 9.36
C MET A 53 5.50 9.67 7.91
N ASN A 54 6.17 10.64 7.29
CA ASN A 54 6.78 10.46 5.97
C ASN A 54 7.75 9.29 6.10
N GLN A 55 7.27 8.06 5.84
CA GLN A 55 8.08 6.87 5.88
C GLN A 55 9.18 7.05 4.84
N VAL A 56 10.40 7.30 5.33
CA VAL A 56 11.60 7.23 4.52
C VAL A 56 11.75 5.75 4.19
N ILE A 57 11.35 5.37 2.99
CA ILE A 57 11.48 3.99 2.53
C ILE A 57 12.93 3.81 2.11
N SER A 58 13.72 3.17 2.96
CA SER A 58 15.06 2.71 2.61
C SER A 58 14.96 1.33 1.96
N ASN A 59 15.72 1.11 0.88
CA ASN A 59 15.95 -0.25 0.41
C ASN A 59 16.89 -1.00 1.37
N SER A 60 17.08 -2.31 1.17
CA SER A 60 18.02 -3.13 1.95
C SER A 60 19.48 -2.64 1.91
N SER A 61 19.80 -1.73 0.99
CA SER A 61 21.11 -1.07 0.83
C SER A 61 21.17 0.31 1.51
N GLY A 62 20.13 0.73 2.26
CA GLY A 62 20.10 2.03 2.94
C GLY A 62 19.87 3.25 2.03
N GLN A 63 19.62 3.05 0.73
CA GLN A 63 19.29 4.15 -0.17
C GLN A 63 17.83 4.56 0.02
N LYS A 64 17.62 5.88 0.18
CA LYS A 64 16.30 6.51 0.24
C LYS A 64 15.60 6.35 -1.11
N LEU A 65 14.54 5.56 -1.16
CA LEU A 65 13.66 5.47 -2.32
C LEU A 65 12.89 6.79 -2.43
N SER A 66 13.26 7.62 -3.39
CA SER A 66 12.54 8.85 -3.72
C SER A 66 11.29 8.51 -4.54
N ILE A 67 10.16 8.37 -3.86
CA ILE A 67 8.87 8.19 -4.52
C ILE A 67 8.50 9.51 -5.22
N LYS A 68 8.15 9.44 -6.51
CA LYS A 68 7.65 10.60 -7.25
C LYS A 68 6.34 11.08 -6.61
N LYS A 69 6.32 12.35 -6.23
CA LYS A 69 5.14 13.04 -5.68
C LYS A 69 4.40 13.76 -6.79
N ILE A 70 3.08 13.64 -6.80
CA ILE A 70 2.19 14.40 -7.68
C ILE A 70 1.27 15.22 -6.78
N TYR A 71 1.25 16.53 -6.94
CA TYR A 71 0.34 17.40 -6.20
C TYR A 71 -0.90 17.67 -7.07
N SER A 72 -2.08 17.39 -6.52
CA SER A 72 -3.36 17.67 -7.17
C SER A 72 -4.43 17.97 -6.13
N SER A 73 -5.22 19.02 -6.36
CA SER A 73 -6.39 19.35 -5.56
C SER A 73 -7.64 18.54 -5.96
N SER A 74 -7.67 18.00 -7.18
CA SER A 74 -8.84 17.35 -7.78
C SER A 74 -8.93 15.84 -7.55
N ALA A 75 -7.83 15.21 -7.15
CA ALA A 75 -7.77 13.75 -6.97
C ALA A 75 -7.60 13.33 -5.51
N GLN A 76 -8.01 12.10 -5.19
CA GLN A 76 -7.90 11.56 -3.84
C GLN A 76 -6.43 11.33 -3.47
N PRO A 77 -5.93 11.87 -2.34
CA PRO A 77 -4.55 11.62 -1.92
C PRO A 77 -4.34 10.13 -1.59
N GLY A 78 -3.14 9.61 -1.86
CA GLY A 78 -2.80 8.21 -1.64
C GLY A 78 -1.67 7.72 -2.52
N TYR A 79 -1.40 6.42 -2.48
CA TYR A 79 -0.39 5.78 -3.32
C TYR A 79 -1.04 5.16 -4.55
N TYR A 80 -0.44 5.36 -5.71
CA TYR A 80 -0.96 4.92 -7.00
C TYR A 80 0.13 4.22 -7.80
N LEU A 81 -0.29 3.38 -8.74
CA LEU A 81 0.60 2.87 -9.78
C LEU A 81 0.45 3.71 -11.04
N GLN A 82 1.47 4.47 -11.40
CA GLN A 82 1.47 5.21 -12.66
C GLN A 82 1.83 4.26 -13.81
N VAL A 83 0.92 4.13 -14.77
CA VAL A 83 1.05 3.22 -15.94
C VAL A 83 1.21 3.97 -17.26
N GLY A 84 1.05 5.30 -17.23
CA GLY A 84 1.18 6.16 -18.40
C GLY A 84 1.35 7.62 -18.02
N PHE A 85 1.95 8.37 -18.93
CA PHE A 85 2.10 9.82 -18.92
C PHE A 85 1.93 10.30 -20.35
N PHE A 86 1.08 11.30 -20.56
CA PHE A 86 0.78 11.84 -21.87
C PHE A 86 0.81 13.36 -21.76
N GLU A 87 1.73 13.99 -22.48
CA GLU A 87 1.90 15.45 -22.46
C GLU A 87 0.84 16.07 -23.36
N ARG A 88 0.05 17.03 -22.86
CA ARG A 88 -0.93 17.83 -23.64
C ARG A 88 -2.10 17.08 -24.27
N TYR A 89 -2.03 15.76 -24.40
CA TYR A 89 -3.09 14.94 -25.00
C TYR A 89 -3.51 13.80 -24.09
N LYS A 90 -4.81 13.51 -24.09
CA LYS A 90 -5.36 12.35 -23.38
C LYS A 90 -4.82 11.04 -23.96
N PRO A 91 -4.83 9.95 -23.19
CA PRO A 91 -4.51 8.63 -23.72
C PRO A 91 -5.42 8.28 -24.90
N ASN A 92 -4.88 7.59 -25.90
CA ASN A 92 -5.69 7.18 -27.04
C ASN A 92 -6.75 6.13 -26.66
N SER A 93 -7.78 6.01 -27.48
CA SER A 93 -8.91 5.09 -27.25
C SER A 93 -8.50 3.63 -27.10
N ALA A 94 -7.45 3.20 -27.82
CA ALA A 94 -6.91 1.85 -27.71
C ALA A 94 -6.32 1.57 -26.31
N PHE A 95 -5.67 2.57 -25.71
CA PHE A 95 -5.13 2.46 -24.36
C PHE A 95 -6.23 2.51 -23.30
N GLU A 96 -7.21 3.42 -23.43
CA GLU A 96 -8.35 3.47 -22.52
C GLU A 96 -9.16 2.16 -22.55
N LYS A 97 -9.38 1.59 -23.74
CA LYS A 97 -10.03 0.28 -23.86
C LYS A 97 -9.27 -0.83 -23.13
N LYS A 98 -7.92 -0.82 -23.17
CA LYS A 98 -7.11 -1.77 -22.39
C LYS A 98 -7.27 -1.56 -20.89
N LEU A 99 -7.32 -0.31 -20.41
CA LEU A 99 -7.57 -0.01 -18.99
C LEU A 99 -8.94 -0.54 -18.56
N HIS A 100 -10.00 -0.25 -19.30
CA HIS A 100 -11.34 -0.74 -19.01
C HIS A 100 -11.43 -2.27 -19.01
N ASN A 101 -10.84 -2.92 -20.02
CA ASN A 101 -10.85 -4.38 -20.14
C ASN A 101 -10.01 -5.08 -19.07
N SER A 102 -9.08 -4.39 -18.40
CA SER A 102 -8.26 -4.97 -17.34
C SER A 102 -9.03 -5.22 -16.03
N GLY A 103 -10.21 -4.61 -15.87
CA GLY A 103 -10.98 -4.62 -14.63
C GLY A 103 -10.29 -3.91 -13.45
N LEU A 104 -9.20 -3.19 -13.70
CA LEU A 104 -8.50 -2.41 -12.68
C LEU A 104 -9.22 -1.07 -12.47
N LYS A 105 -9.34 -0.64 -11.22
CA LYS A 105 -9.77 0.73 -10.92
C LYS A 105 -8.65 1.68 -11.33
N PHE A 106 -8.96 2.67 -12.17
CA PHE A 106 -8.00 3.64 -12.63
C PHE A 106 -8.58 5.06 -12.61
N THR A 107 -7.70 6.05 -12.71
CA THR A 107 -8.01 7.47 -12.81
C THR A 107 -7.05 8.09 -13.83
N ILE A 108 -7.59 8.89 -14.74
CA ILE A 108 -6.80 9.74 -15.63
C ILE A 108 -6.81 11.14 -15.01
N LEU A 109 -5.69 11.51 -14.39
CA LEU A 109 -5.52 12.81 -13.74
C LEU A 109 -4.97 13.81 -14.76
N ASP A 110 -5.74 14.86 -15.03
CA ASP A 110 -5.27 16.06 -15.73
C ASP A 110 -4.58 17.00 -14.74
N LYS A 111 -3.33 17.37 -15.04
CA LYS A 111 -2.55 18.33 -14.26
C LYS A 111 -1.72 19.18 -15.21
N ASN A 112 -2.07 20.46 -15.30
CA ASN A 112 -1.38 21.44 -16.14
C ASN A 112 -1.28 20.96 -17.60
N GLU A 113 -2.37 20.45 -18.17
CA GLU A 113 -2.46 19.90 -19.53
C GLU A 113 -1.77 18.53 -19.71
N ASP A 114 -1.08 18.02 -18.71
CA ASP A 114 -0.51 16.67 -18.72
C ASP A 114 -1.47 15.65 -18.11
N PHE A 115 -1.54 14.47 -18.73
CA PHE A 115 -2.39 13.39 -18.28
C PHE A 115 -1.58 12.25 -17.66
N TYR A 116 -1.86 11.98 -16.39
CA TYR A 116 -1.28 10.88 -15.61
C TYR A 116 -2.30 9.76 -15.51
N VAL A 117 -1.91 8.56 -15.94
CA VAL A 117 -2.79 7.39 -15.80
C VAL A 117 -2.37 6.61 -14.57
N LEU A 118 -3.25 6.63 -13.58
CA LEU A 118 -3.04 6.12 -12.24
C LEU A 118 -3.96 4.93 -11.98
N VAL A 119 -3.43 3.85 -11.42
CA VAL A 119 -4.17 2.64 -11.08
C VAL A 119 -4.23 2.46 -9.57
N GLY A 120 -5.42 2.12 -9.08
CA GLY A 120 -5.73 1.91 -7.67
C GLY A 120 -5.90 3.22 -6.91
N ALA A 121 -5.96 3.11 -5.59
CA ALA A 121 -5.81 4.19 -4.61
C ALA A 121 -5.43 3.47 -3.30
N TYR A 122 -4.14 3.19 -3.15
CA TYR A 122 -3.60 2.33 -2.10
C TYR A 122 -3.25 3.15 -0.87
N LYS A 123 -3.36 2.51 0.31
CA LYS A 123 -3.13 3.17 1.61
C LYS A 123 -1.65 3.37 1.90
N SER A 124 -0.79 2.54 1.33
CA SER A 124 0.67 2.59 1.55
C SER A 124 1.46 2.31 0.28
N TYR A 125 2.74 2.71 0.28
CA TYR A 125 3.68 2.35 -0.77
C TYR A 125 3.81 0.82 -0.92
N ASN A 126 3.94 0.09 0.19
CA ASN A 126 4.12 -1.37 0.16
C ASN A 126 2.91 -2.07 -0.46
N GLU A 127 1.71 -1.59 -0.16
CA GLU A 127 0.48 -2.08 -0.78
C GLU A 127 0.51 -1.84 -2.29
N ALA A 128 0.80 -0.61 -2.74
CA ALA A 128 0.91 -0.27 -4.16
C ALA A 128 2.00 -1.11 -4.86
N HIS A 129 3.17 -1.23 -4.23
CA HIS A 129 4.32 -1.97 -4.74
C HIS A 129 4.01 -3.46 -4.93
N SER A 130 3.30 -4.07 -3.98
CA SER A 130 2.84 -5.47 -4.07
C SER A 130 1.94 -5.74 -5.28
N LYS A 131 1.29 -4.70 -5.83
CA LYS A 131 0.39 -4.82 -6.99
C LYS A 131 1.07 -4.59 -8.34
N ILE A 132 2.34 -4.17 -8.38
CA ILE A 132 3.07 -3.86 -9.63
C ILE A 132 3.01 -5.02 -10.62
N HIS A 133 3.36 -6.24 -10.19
CA HIS A 133 3.39 -7.40 -11.09
C HIS A 133 2.02 -7.71 -11.70
N MET A 134 0.97 -7.68 -10.87
CA MET A 134 -0.41 -7.91 -11.34
C MET A 134 -0.85 -6.84 -12.34
N VAL A 135 -0.61 -5.56 -12.04
CA VAL A 135 -0.98 -4.45 -12.94
C VAL A 135 -0.19 -4.52 -14.25
N ASN A 136 1.11 -4.79 -14.17
CA ASN A 136 1.96 -4.89 -15.35
C ASN A 136 1.55 -6.04 -16.27
N SER A 137 1.19 -7.19 -15.69
CA SER A 137 0.72 -8.35 -16.43
C SER A 137 -0.59 -8.06 -17.17
N ARG A 138 -1.56 -7.40 -16.51
CA ARG A 138 -2.87 -7.10 -17.12
C ARG A 138 -2.82 -6.04 -18.21
N LEU A 139 -1.95 -5.03 -18.06
CA LEU A 139 -1.85 -3.91 -19.00
C LEU A 139 -0.75 -4.09 -20.04
N HIS A 140 0.10 -5.12 -19.89
CA HIS A 140 1.32 -5.31 -20.66
C HIS A 140 2.19 -4.03 -20.72
N LYS A 141 2.29 -3.34 -19.58
CA LYS A 141 3.07 -2.11 -19.40
C LYS A 141 3.77 -2.10 -18.06
N LYS A 142 4.92 -1.46 -17.98
CA LYS A 142 5.59 -1.23 -16.69
C LYS A 142 4.85 -0.14 -15.92
N SER A 143 4.84 -0.29 -14.60
CA SER A 143 4.30 0.70 -13.66
C SER A 143 5.27 0.92 -12.51
N PHE A 144 5.12 2.05 -11.85
CA PHE A 144 5.87 2.41 -10.66
C PHE A 144 4.97 3.16 -9.68
N VAL A 145 5.34 3.14 -8.40
CA VAL A 145 4.55 3.79 -7.35
C VAL A 145 4.78 5.30 -7.38
N VAL A 146 3.69 6.05 -7.29
CA VAL A 146 3.68 7.50 -7.07
C VAL A 146 2.84 7.84 -5.85
N HIS A 147 3.17 8.95 -5.19
CA HIS A 147 2.41 9.46 -4.05
C HIS A 147 1.64 10.71 -4.51
N LEU A 148 0.32 10.58 -4.57
CA LEU A 148 -0.57 11.70 -4.86
C LEU A 148 -0.88 12.45 -3.56
N LEU A 149 -0.60 13.73 -3.54
CA LEU A 149 -0.75 14.62 -2.39
C LEU A 149 -1.71 15.75 -2.74
N ARG A 150 -2.49 16.18 -1.75
CA ARG A 150 -3.21 17.46 -1.84
C ARG A 150 -2.20 18.58 -1.53
N PRO A 151 -2.11 19.62 -2.37
CA PRO A 151 -1.26 20.78 -2.09
C PRO A 151 -1.70 21.52 -0.83
#